data_AF-A0A075FI89-F1
#
_entry.id   AF-A0A075FI89-F1
#
_cell.length_a   1.000
_cell.length_b   1.000
_cell.length_c   1.000
_cell.angle_alpha   90.00
_cell.angle_beta   90.00
_cell.angle_gamma   90.00
#
_symmetry.space_group_name_H-M   'P 1'
#
loop_
_entity.id
_entity.type
_entity.pdbx_description
1 polymer ?
#
loop_
_entity_poly.entity_id
_entity_poly.type
_entity_poly.pdbx_seq_one_letter_code
_entity_poly.pdbx_strand_id
1 'polypeptide(L)'
;MVGDTAGQANPLVLEGIRYAIKFGRVAGEVAAKAIKNEKTDEKALYPYEENWRNAIESKINSAGKVQDRWIKLSDEEWDKELDIIKELKTEEFLDFIKADFGLSNMVKLAMSHPKLAVRQLFNLVKSKQ
;
A
#
# COMPACT_ATOMS: atom_id res chain seq x y z
N MET A 1 12.10 13.87 -7.10
CA MET A 1 11.50 14.14 -5.77
C MET A 1 11.51 12.86 -4.95
N VAL A 2 11.56 12.95 -3.62
CA VAL A 2 11.61 11.79 -2.69
C VAL A 2 10.69 12.03 -1.49
N GLY A 3 10.27 10.94 -0.82
CA GLY A 3 9.49 11.01 0.42
C GLY A 3 8.11 11.65 0.21
N ASP A 4 7.69 12.47 1.17
CA ASP A 4 6.35 13.08 1.19
C ASP A 4 6.09 13.96 -0.04
N THR A 5 7.11 14.69 -0.51
CA THR A 5 7.01 15.51 -1.74
C THR A 5 6.72 14.68 -2.99
N ALA A 6 7.03 13.39 -2.97
CA ALA A 6 6.79 12.44 -4.04
C ALA A 6 5.55 11.56 -3.81
N GLY A 7 4.78 11.79 -2.74
CA GLY A 7 3.61 10.97 -2.41
C GLY A 7 3.93 9.52 -2.05
N GLN A 8 5.14 9.26 -1.52
CA GLN A 8 5.64 7.90 -1.27
C GLN A 8 5.22 7.31 0.09
N ALA A 9 4.52 8.08 0.92
CA ALA A 9 4.01 7.60 2.20
C ALA A 9 2.97 6.49 2.00
N ASN A 10 2.88 5.54 2.94
CA ASN A 10 1.82 4.54 2.95
C ASN A 10 0.53 5.22 3.45
N PRO A 11 -0.50 5.35 2.59
CA PRO A 11 -1.75 6.00 2.96
C PRO A 11 -2.47 5.30 4.13
N LEU A 12 -2.32 3.98 4.29
CA LEU A 12 -3.13 3.24 5.26
C LEU A 12 -2.79 3.59 6.71
N VAL A 13 -1.49 3.66 7.02
CA VAL A 13 -0.98 3.92 8.39
C VAL A 13 -0.27 5.26 8.51
N LEU A 14 -0.27 6.05 7.43
CA LEU A 14 0.31 7.40 7.34
C LEU A 14 1.81 7.46 7.68
N GLU A 15 2.55 6.37 7.44
CA GLU A 15 4.01 6.37 7.60
C GLU A 15 4.70 6.76 6.29
N GLY A 16 5.67 7.68 6.38
CA GLY A 16 6.54 8.09 5.27
C GLY A 16 8.03 7.93 5.53
N ILE A 17 8.46 7.85 6.79
CA ILE A 17 9.88 7.91 7.19
C ILE A 17 10.72 6.83 6.49
N ARG A 18 10.24 5.59 6.49
CA ARG A 18 10.97 4.47 5.91
C ARG A 18 11.10 4.62 4.39
N TYR A 19 10.07 5.13 3.73
CA TYR A 19 10.09 5.38 2.28
C TYR A 19 10.99 6.56 1.93
N ALA A 20 10.94 7.64 2.69
CA ALA A 20 11.84 8.79 2.52
C ALA A 20 13.31 8.37 2.62
N ILE A 21 13.66 7.56 3.63
CA ILE A 21 15.03 7.02 3.78
C ILE A 21 15.39 6.11 2.61
N LYS A 22 14.53 5.12 2.29
CA LYS A 22 14.79 4.13 1.24
C LYS A 22 14.97 4.80 -0.13
N PHE A 23 14.03 5.64 -0.53
CA PHE A 23 14.05 6.25 -1.85
C PHE A 23 14.97 7.46 -1.92
N GLY A 24 15.26 8.13 -0.80
CA GLY A 24 16.36 9.09 -0.71
C GLY A 24 17.69 8.45 -1.07
N ARG A 25 17.98 7.24 -0.55
CA ARG A 25 19.18 6.48 -0.92
C ARG A 25 19.21 6.12 -2.40
N VAL A 26 18.13 5.55 -2.95
CA VAL A 26 18.06 5.18 -4.37
C VAL A 26 18.22 6.42 -5.27
N ALA A 27 17.58 7.53 -4.93
CA ALA A 27 17.73 8.79 -5.66
C ALA A 27 19.19 9.27 -5.66
N GLY A 28 19.88 9.19 -4.52
CA GLY A 28 21.30 9.52 -4.41
C GLY A 28 22.19 8.63 -5.29
N GLU A 29 21.95 7.32 -5.31
CA GLU A 29 22.66 6.37 -6.16
C GLU A 29 22.47 6.67 -7.65
N VAL A 30 21.23 6.93 -8.08
CA VAL A 30 20.90 7.27 -9.48
C VAL A 30 21.50 8.63 -9.87
N ALA A 31 21.39 9.64 -9.00
CA ALA A 31 21.97 10.96 -9.24
C ALA A 31 23.50 10.91 -9.36
N ALA A 32 24.18 10.18 -8.47
CA ALA A 32 25.64 10.02 -8.53
C ALA A 32 26.08 9.35 -9.85
N LYS A 33 25.34 8.34 -10.31
CA LYS A 33 25.61 7.68 -11.60
C LYS A 33 25.36 8.60 -12.78
N ALA A 34 24.28 9.39 -12.75
CA ALA A 34 23.95 10.38 -13.78
C ALA A 34 25.06 11.45 -13.91
N ILE A 35 25.51 12.00 -12.79
CA ILE A 35 26.61 12.99 -12.73
C ILE A 35 27.90 12.39 -13.28
N LYS A 36 28.29 11.19 -12.82
CA LYS A 36 29.52 10.51 -13.27
C LYS A 36 29.55 10.26 -14.79
N ASN A 37 28.39 10.04 -15.40
CA ASN A 37 28.26 9.77 -16.83
C ASN A 37 27.95 11.04 -17.65
N GLU A 38 27.97 12.22 -17.02
CA GLU A 38 27.62 13.51 -17.65
C GLU A 38 26.25 13.50 -18.36
N LYS A 39 25.31 12.71 -17.81
CA LYS A 39 23.95 12.55 -18.35
C LYS A 39 22.93 12.73 -17.25
N THR A 40 22.30 13.89 -17.21
CA THR A 40 21.28 14.26 -16.22
C THR A 40 19.90 14.48 -16.85
N ASP A 41 19.69 13.92 -18.04
CA ASP A 41 18.40 13.94 -18.72
C ASP A 41 17.39 13.00 -18.03
N GLU A 42 16.13 13.11 -18.45
CA GLU A 42 15.02 12.29 -17.93
C GLU A 42 15.33 10.79 -18.01
N LYS A 43 15.91 10.32 -19.13
CA LYS A 43 16.20 8.90 -19.34
C LYS A 43 17.26 8.38 -18.37
N ALA A 44 18.26 9.20 -18.05
CA ALA A 44 19.28 8.86 -17.08
C ALA A 44 18.74 8.80 -15.63
N LEU A 45 17.70 9.56 -15.33
CA LEU A 45 17.06 9.62 -14.00
C LEU A 45 15.87 8.66 -13.85
N TYR A 46 15.25 8.22 -14.94
CA TYR A 46 14.11 7.29 -14.95
C TYR A 46 14.30 6.00 -14.13
N PRO A 47 15.50 5.41 -14.01
CA PRO A 47 15.71 4.25 -13.14
C PRO A 47 15.31 4.47 -11.68
N TYR A 48 15.36 5.72 -11.18
CA TYR A 48 14.83 6.04 -9.85
C TYR A 48 13.31 5.83 -9.79
N GLU A 49 12.61 6.33 -10.81
CA GLU A 49 11.15 6.25 -10.88
C GLU A 49 10.66 4.81 -11.02
N GLU A 50 11.25 4.07 -11.95
CA GLU A 50 11.00 2.64 -12.12
C GLU A 50 11.23 1.87 -10.81
N ASN A 51 12.30 2.18 -10.08
CA ASN A 51 12.62 1.51 -8.82
C ASN A 51 11.53 1.69 -7.76
N TRP A 52 11.12 2.92 -7.48
CA TRP A 52 10.14 3.15 -6.42
C TRP A 52 8.74 2.67 -6.83
N ARG A 53 8.36 2.82 -8.10
CA ARG A 53 7.06 2.33 -8.60
C ARG A 53 6.96 0.82 -8.43
N ASN A 54 7.96 0.08 -8.91
CA ASN A 54 8.03 -1.37 -8.75
C ASN A 54 8.01 -1.81 -7.27
N ALA A 55 8.58 -1.00 -6.37
CA ALA A 55 8.64 -1.33 -4.97
C ALA A 55 7.32 -1.12 -4.21
N ILE A 56 6.56 -0.04 -4.51
CA ILE A 56 5.48 0.40 -3.62
C ILE A 56 4.23 0.97 -4.30
N GLU A 57 4.21 1.21 -5.61
CA GLU A 57 3.05 1.83 -6.27
C GLU A 57 1.76 1.02 -6.09
N SER A 58 1.84 -0.30 -6.26
CA SER A 58 0.71 -1.20 -6.03
C SER A 58 0.19 -1.13 -4.59
N LYS A 59 1.08 -0.91 -3.62
CA LYS A 59 0.76 -0.81 -2.19
C LYS A 59 0.09 0.52 -1.86
N ILE A 60 0.61 1.63 -2.40
CA ILE A 60 -0.03 2.95 -2.32
C ILE A 60 -1.44 2.88 -2.89
N ASN A 61 -1.59 2.31 -4.09
CA ASN A 61 -2.88 2.20 -4.75
C ASN A 61 -3.88 1.36 -3.95
N SER A 62 -3.42 0.27 -3.35
CA SER A 62 -4.28 -0.59 -2.52
C SER A 62 -4.67 0.09 -1.20
N ALA A 63 -3.72 0.75 -0.55
CA ALA A 63 -3.98 1.56 0.64
C ALA A 63 -4.97 2.71 0.38
N GLY A 64 -4.85 3.38 -0.77
CA GLY A 64 -5.78 4.44 -1.20
C GLY A 64 -7.21 3.92 -1.32
N LYS A 65 -7.41 2.74 -1.94
CA LYS A 65 -8.75 2.11 -2.01
C LYS A 65 -9.33 1.80 -0.63
N VAL A 66 -8.49 1.38 0.32
CA VAL A 66 -8.92 1.13 1.69
C VAL A 66 -9.35 2.43 2.35
N GLN A 67 -8.53 3.49 2.27
CA GLN A 67 -8.90 4.82 2.77
C GLN A 67 -10.19 5.36 2.14
N ASP A 68 -10.34 5.28 0.81
CA ASP A 68 -11.51 5.78 0.08
C ASP A 68 -12.81 5.08 0.49
N ARG A 69 -12.71 3.83 0.93
CA ARG A 69 -13.83 3.10 1.53
C ARG A 69 -14.05 3.56 2.96
N TRP A 70 -12.99 3.60 3.74
CA TRP A 70 -13.00 3.89 5.17
C TRP A 70 -13.57 5.27 5.50
N ILE A 71 -13.26 6.30 4.71
CA ILE A 71 -13.77 7.66 4.92
C ILE A 71 -15.30 7.78 4.74
N LYS A 72 -15.95 6.77 4.18
CA LYS A 72 -17.40 6.73 3.92
C LYS A 72 -18.17 5.93 4.97
N LEU A 73 -17.48 5.28 5.91
CA LEU A 73 -18.12 4.40 6.88
C LEU A 73 -18.73 5.20 8.03
N SER A 74 -19.89 4.77 8.50
CA SER A 74 -20.42 5.22 9.80
C SER A 74 -19.62 4.61 10.95
N ASP A 75 -19.78 5.14 12.16
CA ASP A 75 -19.15 4.59 13.36
C ASP A 75 -19.49 3.09 13.56
N GLU A 76 -20.75 2.69 13.35
CA GLU A 76 -21.16 1.28 13.47
C GLU A 76 -20.56 0.38 12.39
N GLU A 77 -20.32 0.92 11.20
CA GLU A 77 -19.62 0.20 10.14
C GLU A 77 -18.13 0.09 10.46
N TRP A 78 -17.56 1.13 11.08
CA TRP A 78 -16.19 1.17 11.53
C TRP A 78 -15.88 0.13 12.60
N ASP A 79 -16.76 0.00 13.60
CA ASP A 79 -16.67 -1.05 14.62
C ASP A 79 -16.62 -2.45 13.99
N LYS A 80 -17.47 -2.68 12.98
CA LYS A 80 -17.49 -3.95 12.27
C LYS A 80 -16.20 -4.20 11.49
N GLU A 81 -15.48 -3.18 11.01
CA GLU A 81 -14.17 -3.34 10.37
C GLU A 81 -13.08 -3.61 11.41
N LEU A 82 -13.15 -2.99 12.59
CA LEU A 82 -12.22 -3.24 13.69
C LEU A 82 -12.28 -4.69 14.17
N ASP A 83 -13.47 -5.29 14.20
CA ASP A 83 -13.62 -6.70 14.55
C ASP A 83 -12.91 -7.61 13.54
N ILE A 84 -12.89 -7.25 12.24
CA ILE A 84 -12.11 -7.97 11.23
C ILE A 84 -10.62 -7.87 11.53
N ILE A 85 -10.14 -6.66 11.83
CA ILE A 85 -8.72 -6.40 12.09
C ILE A 85 -8.24 -7.16 13.34
N LYS A 86 -9.08 -7.25 14.38
CA LYS A 86 -8.78 -8.00 15.61
C LYS A 86 -8.65 -9.50 15.38
N GLU A 87 -9.34 -10.05 14.39
CA GLU A 87 -9.27 -11.48 14.07
C GLU A 87 -8.01 -11.85 13.26
N LEU A 88 -7.30 -10.87 12.68
CA LEU A 88 -6.10 -11.15 11.88
C LEU A 88 -4.99 -11.80 12.70
N LYS A 89 -4.37 -12.84 12.13
CA LYS A 89 -3.11 -13.38 12.66
C LYS A 89 -2.00 -12.34 12.50
N THR A 90 -0.92 -12.49 13.26
CA THR A 90 0.21 -11.56 13.22
C THR A 90 0.74 -11.34 11.80
N GLU A 91 0.90 -12.39 11.00
CA GLU A 91 1.40 -12.25 9.63
C GLU A 91 0.43 -11.51 8.72
N GLU A 92 -0.87 -11.77 8.89
CA GLU A 92 -1.93 -11.13 8.10
C GLU A 92 -2.10 -9.65 8.49
N PHE A 93 -1.95 -9.34 9.77
CA PHE A 93 -1.89 -7.97 10.26
C PHE A 93 -0.66 -7.23 9.72
N LEU A 94 0.50 -7.90 9.65
CA LEU A 94 1.71 -7.33 9.04
C LEU A 94 1.53 -7.05 7.54
N ASP A 95 0.86 -7.93 6.80
CA ASP A 95 0.53 -7.71 5.39
C ASP A 95 -0.47 -6.56 5.24
N PHE A 96 -1.46 -6.49 6.13
CA PHE A 96 -2.45 -5.42 6.19
C PHE A 96 -1.80 -4.05 6.41
N ILE A 97 -0.98 -3.86 7.46
CA ILE A 97 -0.35 -2.55 7.73
C ILE A 97 0.61 -2.11 6.61
N LYS A 98 1.17 -3.05 5.85
CA LYS A 98 2.00 -2.79 4.66
C LYS A 98 1.18 -2.49 3.40
N ALA A 99 -0.14 -2.60 3.47
CA ALA A 99 -1.06 -2.58 2.35
C ALA A 99 -0.72 -3.62 1.26
N ASP A 100 -0.26 -4.79 1.68
CA ASP A 100 0.15 -5.88 0.78
C ASP A 100 -1.03 -6.81 0.46
N PHE A 101 -1.93 -6.31 -0.38
CA PHE A 101 -3.16 -7.02 -0.78
C PHE A 101 -2.98 -7.85 -2.06
N GLY A 102 -1.80 -8.43 -2.26
CA GLY A 102 -1.54 -9.35 -3.37
C GLY A 102 -2.45 -10.57 -3.37
N LEU A 103 -2.65 -11.19 -4.53
CA LEU A 103 -3.58 -12.32 -4.69
C LEU A 103 -3.31 -13.47 -3.70
N SER A 104 -2.03 -13.83 -3.49
CA SER A 104 -1.64 -14.86 -2.53
C SER A 104 -2.04 -14.52 -1.10
N ASN A 105 -1.87 -13.25 -0.69
CA ASN A 105 -2.17 -12.79 0.66
C ASN A 105 -3.68 -12.76 0.88
N MET A 106 -4.45 -12.37 -0.15
CA MET A 106 -5.92 -12.39 -0.13
C MET A 106 -6.48 -13.81 -0.07
N VAL A 107 -5.92 -14.75 -0.83
CA VAL A 107 -6.32 -16.17 -0.75
C VAL A 107 -6.00 -16.75 0.63
N LYS A 108 -4.82 -16.47 1.18
CA LYS A 108 -4.42 -16.89 2.53
C LYS A 108 -5.38 -16.35 3.59
N LEU A 109 -5.71 -15.06 3.51
CA LEU A 109 -6.65 -14.40 4.41
C LEU A 109 -8.05 -15.05 4.36
N ALA A 110 -8.57 -15.30 3.17
CA ALA A 110 -9.89 -15.92 2.99
C ALA A 110 -9.95 -17.35 3.55
N MET A 111 -8.87 -18.13 3.40
CA MET A 111 -8.78 -19.48 3.97
C MET A 111 -8.65 -19.47 5.50
N SER A 112 -7.91 -18.52 6.07
CA SER A 112 -7.80 -18.36 7.52
C SER A 112 -9.12 -17.91 8.16
N HIS A 113 -9.92 -17.12 7.43
CA HIS A 113 -11.09 -16.42 7.97
C HIS A 113 -12.34 -16.59 7.09
N PRO A 114 -12.94 -17.78 7.05
CA PRO A 114 -14.09 -18.07 6.19
C PRO A 114 -15.30 -17.18 6.49
N LYS A 115 -15.49 -16.75 7.76
CA LYS A 115 -16.56 -15.81 8.14
C LYS A 115 -16.41 -14.44 7.47
N LEU A 116 -15.18 -13.94 7.36
CA LEU A 116 -14.89 -12.68 6.68
C LEU A 116 -15.19 -12.75 5.19
N ALA A 117 -14.76 -13.84 4.54
CA ALA A 117 -15.01 -14.08 3.12
C ALA A 117 -16.52 -14.11 2.82
N VAL A 118 -17.29 -14.83 3.66
CA VAL A 118 -18.74 -14.89 3.56
C VAL A 118 -19.38 -13.50 3.76
N ARG A 119 -18.94 -12.74 4.78
CA ARG A 119 -19.45 -11.38 5.04
C ARG A 119 -19.22 -10.43 3.87
N GLN A 120 -18.03 -10.44 3.27
CA GLN A 120 -17.75 -9.61 2.09
C GLN A 120 -18.58 -10.02 0.87
N LEU A 121 -18.77 -11.33 0.65
CA LEU A 121 -19.63 -11.85 -0.40
C LEU A 121 -21.08 -11.35 -0.23
N PHE A 122 -21.62 -11.38 0.99
CA PHE A 122 -22.95 -10.86 1.30
C PHE A 122 -23.07 -9.35 1.05
N ASN A 123 -22.05 -8.56 1.42
CA ASN A 123 -22.05 -7.12 1.19
C ASN A 123 -22.04 -6.78 -0.31
N LEU A 124 -21.29 -7.53 -1.13
CA LEU A 124 -21.29 -7.39 -2.59
C LEU A 124 -22.64 -7.75 -3.24
N VAL A 125 -23.36 -8.74 -2.69
CA VAL A 125 -24.71 -9.10 -3.17
C VAL A 125 -25.73 -8.03 -2.78
N LYS A 126 -25.64 -7.46 -1.58
CA LYS A 126 -26.53 -6.39 -1.13
C LYS A 126 -26.30 -5.04 -1.82
N SER A 127 -25.06 -4.71 -2.21
CA SER A 127 -24.75 -3.44 -2.87
C SER A 127 -25.20 -3.37 -4.34
N LYS A 128 -25.88 -4.40 -4.86
CA LYS A 128 -26.41 -4.49 -6.23
C LYS A 128 -27.92 -4.18 -6.33
N GLN A 129 -28.55 -3.67 -5.29
CA GLN A 129 -29.92 -3.14 -5.31
C GLN A 129 -29.94 -1.63 -5.13
#